data_AF-A0A918TJC3-F1
#
_entry.id   AF-A0A918TJC3-F1
#
_cell.length_a   1.000
_cell.length_b   1.000
_cell.length_c   1.000
_cell.angle_alpha   90.00
_cell.angle_beta   90.00
_cell.angle_gamma   90.00
#
_symmetry.space_group_name_H-M   'P 1'
#
loop_
_entity.id
_entity.type
_entity.pdbx_description
1 polymer ?
#
loop_
_entity_poly.entity_id
_entity_poly.type
_entity_poly.pdbx_seq_one_letter_code
_entity_poly.pdbx_strand_id
1 'polypeptide(L)'
;MLNGNMVQRVGLGTAALALAGTAFGGAAHAADSASTSAAAEPATCEGWRLITMPGGEVKYNECHRTYKGKRQSSVSLYVADHAYNSSPRARVVIGAWEATYSHYNPGGPDTQWSEKYETGWHNGGDAKVTLSIVRSP
;
A
#
# COMPACT_ATOMS: atom_id res chain seq x y z
N MET A 1 -14.20 25.27 -3.70
CA MET A 1 -13.20 25.62 -2.67
C MET A 1 -11.87 25.04 -3.11
N LEU A 2 -10.99 25.90 -3.66
CA LEU A 2 -9.60 25.55 -3.92
C LEU A 2 -8.86 25.48 -2.57
N ASN A 3 -7.94 24.53 -2.42
CA ASN A 3 -6.69 24.74 -1.70
C ASN A 3 -5.73 23.58 -1.99
N GLY A 4 -4.85 23.78 -2.97
CA GLY A 4 -3.56 23.10 -2.97
C GLY A 4 -2.61 23.82 -2.01
N ASN A 5 -1.67 23.07 -1.44
CA ASN A 5 -0.30 23.56 -1.23
C ASN A 5 0.63 22.41 -0.82
N MET A 6 1.34 21.93 -1.83
CA MET A 6 2.75 21.58 -1.85
C MET A 6 3.54 22.11 -0.64
N VAL A 7 4.02 21.21 0.22
CA VAL A 7 5.06 21.54 1.22
C VAL A 7 6.40 21.12 0.64
N GLN A 8 7.07 22.11 0.06
CA GLN A 8 8.45 22.08 -0.38
C GLN A 8 9.37 22.10 0.86
N ARG A 9 10.03 20.98 1.17
CA ARG A 9 11.10 20.96 2.19
C ARG A 9 12.44 21.28 1.53
N VAL A 10 12.78 22.56 1.49
CA VAL A 10 14.14 23.03 1.24
C VAL A 10 14.95 22.83 2.52
N GLY A 11 15.88 21.89 2.52
CA GLY A 11 16.89 21.74 3.57
C GLY A 11 18.24 22.21 3.04
N LEU A 12 18.57 23.48 3.28
CA LEU A 12 19.92 24.02 3.13
C LEU A 12 20.72 23.64 4.39
N GLY A 13 21.76 22.84 4.21
CA GLY A 13 22.69 22.46 5.28
C GLY A 13 24.10 22.40 4.72
N THR A 14 24.80 23.53 4.75
CA THR A 14 26.24 23.66 4.50
C THR A 14 27.03 23.01 5.64
N ALA A 15 27.94 22.10 5.30
CA ALA A 15 29.13 21.81 6.11
C ALA A 15 30.25 21.31 5.20
N ALA A 16 31.16 22.22 4.87
CA ALA A 16 32.44 21.90 4.27
C ALA A 16 33.38 21.34 5.35
N LEU A 17 33.97 20.18 5.09
CA LEU A 17 35.18 19.71 5.76
C LEU A 17 36.14 19.23 4.68
N ALA A 18 37.10 20.10 4.37
CA ALA A 18 38.27 19.78 3.58
C ALA A 18 39.35 19.20 4.50
N LEU A 19 39.83 18.01 4.20
CA LEU A 19 41.10 17.48 4.70
C LEU A 19 41.89 16.96 3.51
N ALA A 20 43.02 17.65 3.25
CA ALA A 20 43.94 17.37 2.18
C ALA A 20 44.75 16.08 2.46
N GLY A 21 44.87 15.24 1.44
CA GLY A 21 45.85 14.16 1.36
C GLY A 21 46.36 14.07 -0.07
N THR A 22 47.64 14.40 -0.27
CA THR A 22 48.36 14.28 -1.53
C THR A 22 49.09 12.94 -1.60
N ALA A 23 48.87 12.16 -2.67
CA ALA A 23 49.91 11.35 -3.34
C ALA A 23 49.32 10.42 -4.44
N PHE A 24 49.70 10.72 -5.69
CA PHE A 24 49.98 9.84 -6.84
C PHE A 24 49.01 8.70 -7.25
N GLY A 25 48.49 8.83 -8.48
CA GLY A 25 48.39 7.72 -9.43
C GLY A 25 46.98 7.27 -9.80
N GLY A 26 46.68 7.34 -11.10
CA GLY A 26 45.64 6.53 -11.73
C GLY A 26 44.41 7.30 -12.19
N ALA A 27 44.27 7.41 -13.52
CA ALA A 27 43.02 7.78 -14.15
C ALA A 27 41.93 6.78 -13.76
N ALA A 28 40.84 7.28 -13.17
CA ALA A 28 39.57 6.58 -13.16
C ALA A 28 38.48 7.61 -13.39
N HIS A 29 37.96 7.63 -14.62
CA HIS A 29 36.67 8.23 -14.91
C HIS A 29 35.63 7.56 -14.02
N ALA A 30 35.32 8.20 -12.89
CA ALA A 30 34.12 7.89 -12.14
C ALA A 30 32.94 8.39 -12.99
N ALA A 31 32.45 7.51 -13.85
CA ALA A 31 31.16 7.67 -14.48
C ALA A 31 30.14 7.75 -13.34
N ASP A 32 29.71 8.97 -13.04
CA ASP A 32 28.57 9.25 -12.18
C ASP A 32 27.39 8.50 -12.77
N SER A 33 27.12 7.32 -12.20
CA SER A 33 26.01 6.48 -12.60
C SER A 33 24.77 7.20 -12.10
N ALA A 34 24.26 8.12 -12.94
CA ALA A 34 22.95 8.68 -12.83
C ALA A 34 21.97 7.50 -12.78
N SER A 35 21.64 7.06 -11.57
CA SER A 35 20.54 6.14 -11.33
C SER A 35 19.29 6.93 -11.64
N THR A 36 18.91 6.91 -12.92
CA THR A 36 17.60 7.33 -13.37
C THR A 36 16.61 6.48 -12.59
N SER A 37 16.06 7.04 -11.51
CA SER A 37 15.04 6.37 -10.72
C SER A 37 13.84 6.20 -11.64
N ALA A 38 13.72 5.02 -12.25
CA ALA A 38 12.65 4.73 -13.17
C ALA A 38 11.33 4.99 -12.45
N ALA A 39 10.59 6.01 -12.92
CA ALA A 39 9.28 6.32 -12.40
C ALA A 39 8.36 5.09 -12.59
N ALA A 40 7.50 4.85 -11.62
CA ALA A 40 6.46 3.83 -11.79
C ALA A 40 5.52 4.25 -12.92
N GLU A 41 5.05 3.29 -13.70
CA GLU A 41 3.94 3.51 -14.62
C GLU A 41 2.68 3.93 -13.84
N PRO A 42 1.76 4.72 -14.46
CA PRO A 42 0.52 5.12 -13.81
C PRO A 42 -0.28 3.88 -13.37
N ALA A 43 -0.86 3.96 -12.19
CA ALA A 43 -1.68 2.88 -11.66
C ALA A 43 -3.03 2.78 -12.38
N THR A 44 -3.49 1.57 -12.66
CA THR A 44 -4.84 1.27 -13.14
C THR A 44 -5.62 0.53 -12.08
N CYS A 45 -6.87 0.91 -11.82
CA CYS A 45 -7.71 0.26 -10.81
C CYS A 45 -8.95 -0.35 -11.46
N GLU A 46 -9.33 -1.54 -11.00
CA GLU A 46 -10.41 -2.33 -11.61
C GLU A 46 -11.82 -1.91 -11.17
N GLY A 47 -11.91 -1.02 -10.18
CA GLY A 47 -13.18 -0.60 -9.58
C GLY A 47 -13.53 -1.40 -8.33
N TRP A 48 -14.49 -0.89 -7.57
CA TRP A 48 -14.90 -1.50 -6.31
C TRP A 48 -15.71 -2.78 -6.53
N ARG A 49 -15.31 -3.83 -5.84
CA ARG A 49 -15.95 -5.15 -5.76
C ARG A 49 -16.43 -5.40 -4.33
N LEU A 50 -17.46 -6.23 -4.18
CA LEU A 50 -18.07 -6.57 -2.89
C LEU A 50 -18.10 -8.08 -2.70
N ILE A 51 -17.69 -8.53 -1.52
CA ILE A 51 -17.83 -9.92 -1.05
C ILE A 51 -18.73 -9.87 0.19
N THR A 52 -19.85 -10.58 0.15
CA THR A 52 -20.82 -10.62 1.25
C THR A 52 -20.94 -12.04 1.79
N MET A 53 -20.94 -12.18 3.12
CA MET A 53 -21.21 -13.43 3.83
C MET A 53 -22.17 -13.17 5.00
N PRO A 54 -22.91 -14.18 5.48
CA PRO A 54 -23.66 -14.04 6.72
C PRO A 54 -22.74 -13.59 7.87
N GLY A 55 -22.98 -12.38 8.38
CA GLY A 55 -22.24 -11.78 9.49
C GLY A 55 -21.14 -10.79 9.10
N GLY A 56 -20.89 -10.54 7.81
CA GLY A 56 -19.96 -9.48 7.41
C GLY A 56 -19.80 -9.28 5.91
N GLU A 57 -19.18 -8.17 5.55
CA GLU A 57 -18.90 -7.79 4.16
C GLU A 57 -17.48 -7.24 4.00
N VAL A 58 -16.94 -7.39 2.78
CA VAL A 58 -15.68 -6.77 2.36
C VAL A 58 -15.88 -6.08 1.03
N LYS A 59 -15.67 -4.76 1.01
CA LYS A 59 -15.65 -3.96 -0.22
C LYS A 59 -14.20 -3.63 -0.55
N TYR A 60 -13.72 -4.00 -1.74
CA TYR A 60 -12.32 -3.82 -2.10
C TYR A 60 -12.13 -3.31 -3.53
N ASN A 61 -11.02 -2.63 -3.79
CA ASN A 61 -10.62 -2.17 -5.13
C ASN A 61 -9.14 -2.51 -5.30
N GLU A 62 -8.84 -3.30 -6.32
CA GLU A 62 -7.48 -3.65 -6.69
C GLU A 62 -6.95 -2.64 -7.72
N CYS A 63 -5.71 -2.23 -7.52
CA CYS A 63 -4.96 -1.41 -8.46
C CYS A 63 -3.65 -2.11 -8.83
N HIS A 64 -3.23 -1.94 -10.07
CA HIS A 64 -2.00 -2.49 -10.62
C HIS A 64 -1.08 -1.36 -11.10
N ARG A 65 0.22 -1.60 -11.05
CA ARG A 65 1.23 -0.77 -11.72
C ARG A 65 2.43 -1.60 -12.14
N THR A 66 3.26 -1.03 -13.02
CA THR A 66 4.61 -1.53 -13.26
C THR A 66 5.61 -0.61 -12.56
N TYR A 67 6.50 -1.19 -11.74
CA TYR A 67 7.61 -0.45 -11.14
C TYR A 67 8.92 -1.20 -11.40
N LYS A 68 9.88 -0.53 -12.06
CA LYS A 68 11.18 -1.11 -12.45
C LYS A 68 11.05 -2.46 -13.18
N GLY A 69 10.12 -2.53 -14.14
CA GLY A 69 9.85 -3.75 -14.93
C GLY A 69 9.13 -4.86 -14.18
N LYS A 70 8.70 -4.64 -12.93
CA LYS A 70 7.96 -5.62 -12.14
C LYS A 70 6.51 -5.20 -11.97
N ARG A 71 5.59 -6.15 -12.12
CA ARG A 71 4.18 -5.94 -11.80
C ARG A 71 3.99 -5.86 -10.29
N GLN A 72 3.25 -4.85 -9.86
CA GLN A 72 2.83 -4.68 -8.48
C GLN A 72 1.32 -4.50 -8.42
N SER A 73 0.73 -5.03 -7.37
CA SER A 73 -0.68 -4.82 -7.01
C SER A 73 -0.77 -4.14 -5.65
N SER A 74 -1.87 -3.44 -5.44
CA SER A 74 -2.27 -2.83 -4.17
C SER A 74 -3.78 -2.97 -4.04
N VAL A 75 -4.26 -3.20 -2.82
CA VAL A 75 -5.70 -3.28 -2.52
C VAL A 75 -6.07 -2.17 -1.55
N SER A 76 -7.15 -1.47 -1.87
CA SER A 76 -7.91 -0.65 -0.92
C SER A 76 -9.12 -1.46 -0.47
N LEU A 77 -9.42 -1.53 0.82
CA LEU A 77 -10.60 -2.26 1.29
C LEU A 77 -11.29 -1.63 2.51
N TYR A 78 -12.54 -2.03 2.70
CA TYR A 78 -13.36 -1.79 3.87
C TYR A 78 -13.93 -3.14 4.35
N VAL A 79 -14.04 -3.32 5.67
CA VAL A 79 -14.64 -4.50 6.29
C VAL A 79 -15.84 -4.06 7.13
N ALA A 80 -16.98 -4.70 6.97
CA ALA A 80 -18.17 -4.43 7.78
C ALA A 80 -18.58 -5.66 8.58
N ASP A 81 -18.92 -5.43 9.85
CA ASP A 81 -19.42 -6.42 10.80
C ASP A 81 -20.92 -6.19 10.98
N HIS A 82 -21.72 -7.16 10.54
CA HIS A 82 -23.18 -7.04 10.44
C HIS A 82 -23.92 -7.91 11.44
N ALA A 83 -23.21 -8.66 12.29
CA ALA A 83 -23.87 -9.54 13.23
C ALA A 83 -23.08 -9.66 14.52
N TYR A 84 -23.83 -9.70 15.62
CA TYR A 84 -23.28 -9.93 16.94
C TYR A 84 -22.34 -11.16 16.94
N ASN A 85 -21.13 -10.98 17.47
CA ASN A 85 -20.08 -11.99 17.55
C ASN A 85 -19.59 -12.60 16.22
N SER A 86 -19.77 -11.94 15.06
CA SER A 86 -19.37 -12.53 13.76
C SER A 86 -17.94 -12.20 13.30
N SER A 87 -17.26 -11.23 13.93
CA SER A 87 -15.83 -10.88 13.74
C SER A 87 -15.28 -11.18 12.33
N PRO A 88 -15.72 -10.43 11.30
CA PRO A 88 -15.30 -10.63 9.92
C PRO A 88 -13.79 -10.35 9.75
N ARG A 89 -13.16 -11.15 8.90
CA ARG A 89 -11.74 -11.06 8.55
C ARG A 89 -11.56 -11.09 7.03
N ALA A 90 -11.00 -10.01 6.52
CA ALA A 90 -10.58 -9.86 5.13
C ALA A 90 -9.09 -10.22 5.01
N ARG A 91 -8.78 -11.34 4.37
CA ARG A 91 -7.41 -11.75 4.07
C ARG A 91 -7.06 -11.34 2.64
N VAL A 92 -5.94 -10.65 2.49
CA VAL A 92 -5.40 -10.18 1.21
C VAL A 92 -4.05 -10.85 0.95
N VAL A 93 -3.87 -11.44 -0.21
CA VAL A 93 -2.61 -12.04 -0.66
C VAL A 93 -2.18 -11.41 -1.98
N ILE A 94 -0.95 -10.88 -2.04
CA ILE A 94 -0.33 -10.29 -3.24
C ILE A 94 1.06 -10.90 -3.40
N GLY A 95 1.20 -11.85 -4.33
CA GLY A 95 2.45 -12.61 -4.47
C GLY A 95 2.81 -13.35 -3.17
N ALA A 96 3.95 -13.02 -2.58
CA ALA A 96 4.40 -13.57 -1.29
C ALA A 96 3.97 -12.72 -0.07
N TRP A 97 3.37 -11.55 -0.30
CA TRP A 97 2.88 -10.69 0.77
C TRP A 97 1.45 -11.06 1.16
N GLU A 98 1.16 -11.01 2.46
CA GLU A 98 -0.15 -11.33 3.02
C GLU A 98 -0.46 -10.44 4.22
N ALA A 99 -1.72 -10.03 4.35
CA ALA A 99 -2.25 -9.42 5.56
C ALA A 99 -3.71 -9.81 5.80
N THR A 100 -4.13 -9.72 7.05
CA THR A 100 -5.53 -9.89 7.46
C THR A 100 -6.02 -8.62 8.15
N TYR A 101 -7.17 -8.13 7.72
CA TYR A 101 -7.86 -6.98 8.27
C TYR A 101 -9.16 -7.42 8.90
N SER A 102 -9.53 -6.80 10.00
CA SER A 102 -10.78 -7.08 10.70
C SER A 102 -11.41 -5.78 11.16
N HIS A 103 -12.72 -5.82 11.32
CA HIS A 103 -13.48 -4.76 11.94
C HIS A 103 -14.42 -5.41 12.95
N TYR A 104 -14.50 -4.82 14.13
CA TYR A 104 -15.35 -5.31 15.20
C TYR A 104 -16.32 -4.20 15.59
N ASN A 105 -17.61 -4.50 15.50
CA ASN A 105 -18.66 -3.57 15.87
C ASN A 105 -19.64 -4.24 16.85
N PRO A 106 -19.35 -4.23 18.16
CA PRO A 106 -20.22 -4.83 19.16
C PRO A 106 -21.48 -3.98 19.35
N GLY A 107 -22.56 -4.35 18.66
CA GLY A 107 -23.89 -3.75 18.89
C GLY A 107 -24.08 -2.35 18.30
N GLY A 108 -23.21 -1.91 17.38
CA GLY A 108 -23.51 -0.79 16.51
C GLY A 108 -24.49 -1.17 15.40
N PRO A 109 -24.96 -0.21 14.59
CA PRO A 109 -25.85 -0.51 13.49
C PRO A 109 -25.19 -1.46 12.49
N ASP A 110 -25.99 -2.38 11.93
CA ASP A 110 -25.61 -3.45 10.99
C ASP A 110 -25.12 -2.91 9.62
N THR A 111 -24.48 -1.74 9.56
CA THR A 111 -24.00 -1.10 8.32
C THR A 111 -22.70 -0.33 8.50
N GLN A 112 -22.05 -0.42 9.67
CA GLN A 112 -20.77 0.27 9.87
C GLN A 112 -19.63 -0.45 9.14
N TRP A 113 -19.03 0.30 8.24
CA TRP A 113 -17.77 -0.05 7.60
C TRP A 113 -16.61 0.39 8.48
N SER A 114 -15.51 -0.36 8.40
CA SER A 114 -14.21 0.07 8.91
C SER A 114 -13.76 1.39 8.28
N GLU A 115 -12.69 1.97 8.83
CA GLU A 115 -11.87 2.90 8.05
C GLU A 115 -11.32 2.22 6.79
N LYS A 116 -10.87 3.05 5.84
CA LYS A 116 -10.26 2.54 4.60
C LYS A 116 -8.90 1.94 4.94
N TYR A 117 -8.71 0.65 4.67
CA TYR A 117 -7.39 0.03 4.69
C TYR A 117 -6.73 0.11 3.32
N GLU A 118 -5.42 0.33 3.32
CA GLU A 118 -4.59 0.30 2.12
C GLU A 118 -3.40 -0.64 2.36
N THR A 119 -3.20 -1.60 1.45
CA THR A 119 -2.09 -2.56 1.59
C THR A 119 -0.74 -1.94 1.27
N GLY A 120 -0.72 -0.88 0.46
CA GLY A 120 0.47 -0.44 -0.26
C GLY A 120 0.79 -1.37 -1.43
N TRP A 121 1.88 -1.05 -2.13
CA TRP A 121 2.30 -1.74 -3.36
C TRP A 121 3.20 -2.94 -3.08
N HIS A 122 2.78 -4.11 -3.54
CA HIS A 122 3.49 -5.37 -3.35
C HIS A 122 3.76 -6.06 -4.68
N ASN A 123 4.85 -6.83 -4.76
CA ASN A 123 5.17 -7.58 -5.98
C ASN A 123 4.16 -8.73 -6.17
N GLY A 124 3.48 -8.72 -7.30
CA GLY A 124 2.36 -9.59 -7.62
C GLY A 124 1.53 -8.95 -8.71
N GLY A 125 1.08 -9.74 -9.67
CA GLY A 125 0.29 -9.21 -10.79
C GLY A 125 -1.21 -9.12 -10.51
N ASP A 126 -1.64 -9.68 -9.38
CA ASP A 126 -3.03 -9.90 -8.96
C ASP A 126 -3.09 -10.04 -7.43
N ALA A 127 -4.21 -9.64 -6.83
CA ALA A 127 -4.49 -9.72 -5.42
C ALA A 127 -5.67 -10.65 -5.15
N LYS A 128 -5.50 -11.57 -4.21
CA LYS A 128 -6.57 -12.45 -3.75
C LYS A 128 -7.15 -11.91 -2.46
N VAL A 129 -8.40 -11.46 -2.52
CA VAL A 129 -9.16 -11.02 -1.33
C VAL A 129 -10.15 -12.11 -0.96
N THR A 130 -10.13 -12.51 0.31
CA THR A 130 -11.01 -13.53 0.88
C THR A 130 -11.65 -12.99 2.14
N LEU A 131 -12.95 -13.24 2.30
CA LEU A 131 -13.69 -12.95 3.53
C LEU A 131 -13.88 -14.24 4.32
N SER A 132 -13.68 -14.17 5.62
CA SER A 132 -14.00 -15.24 6.56
C SER A 132 -14.69 -14.66 7.79
N ILE A 133 -15.61 -15.42 8.37
CA ILE A 133 -16.40 -15.02 9.54
C ILE A 133 -15.93 -15.88 10.71
N VAL A 134 -15.40 -15.24 11.76
CA VAL A 134 -14.94 -15.93 12.97
C VAL A 134 -15.96 -15.68 14.06
N ARG A 135 -16.67 -16.73 14.48
CA ARG A 135 -17.61 -16.60 15.60
C ARG A 135 -16.85 -16.62 16.92
N SER A 136 -16.99 -15.55 17.69
CA SER A 136 -16.51 -15.54 19.08
C SER A 136 -17.60 -16.21 19.97
N PRO A 137 -17.21 -17.17 20.84
CA PRO A 137 -18.15 -17.90 21.70
C PRO A 137 -18.89 -16.98 22.68
#